data_AF-A0A497L941-F1
#
_entry.id   AF-A0A497L941-F1
#
_cell.length_a   1.000
_cell.length_b   1.000
_cell.length_c   1.000
_cell.angle_alpha   90.00
_cell.angle_beta   90.00
_cell.angle_gamma   90.00
#
_symmetry.space_group_name_H-M   'P 1'
#
loop_
_entity.id
_entity.type
_entity.pdbx_description
1 polymer ?
#
loop_
_entity_poly.entity_id
_entity_poly.type
_entity_poly.pdbx_seq_one_letter_code
_entity_poly.pdbx_strand_id
1 'polypeptide(L)'
;MDKGLLDYLCCPVCYGSLHLRVEEVCGDKIVEGKLLCGSCGRIYEISDGIPRMIARNFLGFNNRLQRIFYDFYASFYDRVEGRFASLLGFYEEELRDRVVSAMNIEKGDYVLEVCIGTGSNIPYYRKYTDGLIVGIDISEEMLKICLDKVKRYGWGNIELIQSCAEYLPFKPNIFDRVLIGGAISYFSDPG
;
A
#
# COMPACT_ATOMS: atom_id res chain seq x y z
N MET A 1 -9.85 -6.85 -4.30
CA MET A 1 -9.25 -7.71 -3.27
C MET A 1 -9.41 -9.19 -3.62
N ASP A 2 -8.33 -9.96 -3.64
CA ASP A 2 -8.38 -11.43 -3.60
C ASP A 2 -8.88 -11.95 -2.26
N LYS A 3 -9.70 -13.00 -2.28
CA LYS A 3 -10.15 -13.68 -1.05
C LYS A 3 -9.00 -14.15 -0.17
N GLY A 4 -7.92 -14.64 -0.79
CA GLY A 4 -6.73 -15.13 -0.08
C GLY A 4 -5.99 -14.04 0.70
N LEU A 5 -6.19 -12.75 0.39
CA LEU A 5 -5.60 -11.67 1.18
C LEU A 5 -6.10 -11.71 2.64
N LEU A 6 -7.34 -12.16 2.88
CA LEU A 6 -7.92 -12.27 4.23
C LEU A 6 -7.07 -13.15 5.17
N ASP A 7 -6.40 -14.16 4.62
CA ASP A 7 -5.58 -15.09 5.41
C ASP A 7 -4.37 -14.39 6.05
N TYR A 8 -3.96 -13.25 5.50
CA TYR A 8 -2.83 -12.45 5.95
C TYR A 8 -3.22 -11.25 6.81
N LEU A 9 -4.51 -10.87 6.82
CA LEU A 9 -4.97 -9.67 7.50
C LEU A 9 -5.35 -9.90 8.97
N CYS A 10 -5.16 -8.86 9.77
CA CYS A 10 -5.70 -8.73 11.12
C CYS A 10 -6.22 -7.32 11.36
N CYS A 11 -7.01 -7.14 12.42
CA CYS A 11 -7.49 -5.82 12.80
C CYS A 11 -6.31 -4.91 13.21
N PRO A 12 -6.10 -3.74 12.59
CA PRO A 12 -4.98 -2.84 12.90
C PRO A 12 -5.05 -2.21 14.31
N VAL A 13 -6.14 -2.41 15.05
CA VAL A 13 -6.34 -1.82 16.39
C VAL A 13 -6.12 -2.82 17.51
N CYS A 14 -6.48 -4.09 17.31
CA CYS A 14 -6.42 -5.11 18.36
C CYS A 14 -5.76 -6.40 17.90
N TYR A 15 -5.30 -6.47 16.65
CA TYR A 15 -4.70 -7.64 16.00
C TYR A 15 -5.59 -8.90 15.98
N GLY A 16 -6.88 -8.75 16.30
CA GLY A 16 -7.88 -9.82 16.23
C GLY A 16 -8.25 -10.22 14.79
N SER A 17 -8.80 -11.42 14.66
CA SER A 17 -9.23 -11.99 13.38
C SER A 17 -10.35 -11.17 12.71
N LEU A 18 -10.34 -11.18 11.38
CA LEU A 18 -11.31 -10.49 10.54
C LEU A 18 -12.21 -11.49 9.83
N HIS A 19 -13.49 -11.13 9.70
CA HIS A 19 -14.49 -11.85 8.92
C HIS A 19 -14.90 -11.01 7.73
N LEU A 20 -14.89 -11.60 6.54
CA LEU A 20 -15.29 -10.94 5.32
C LEU A 20 -16.80 -11.08 5.09
N ARG A 21 -17.48 -9.97 4.83
CA ARG A 21 -18.82 -9.91 4.26
C ARG A 21 -18.71 -9.32 2.86
N VAL A 22 -19.03 -10.11 1.85
CA VAL A 22 -18.97 -9.70 0.45
C VAL A 22 -20.27 -8.99 0.07
N GLU A 23 -20.16 -7.85 -0.61
CA GLU A 23 -21.30 -7.10 -1.14
C GLU A 23 -21.30 -7.11 -2.68
N GLU A 24 -20.13 -6.98 -3.31
CA GLU A 24 -19.97 -7.06 -4.77
C GLU A 24 -18.67 -7.78 -5.18
N VAL A 25 -18.76 -8.55 -6.26
CA VAL A 25 -17.62 -9.27 -6.86
C VAL A 25 -17.59 -9.01 -8.37
N CYS A 26 -16.40 -8.81 -8.92
CA CYS A 26 -16.14 -8.77 -10.35
C CYS A 26 -15.08 -9.82 -10.70
N GLY A 27 -15.48 -10.85 -11.47
CA GLY A 27 -14.65 -12.04 -11.67
C GLY A 27 -14.39 -12.76 -10.35
N ASP A 28 -13.12 -12.99 -10.02
CA ASP A 28 -12.70 -13.59 -8.75
C ASP A 28 -12.34 -12.54 -7.66
N LYS A 29 -12.42 -11.25 -8.00
CA LYS A 29 -12.04 -10.14 -7.12
C LYS A 29 -13.26 -9.55 -6.42
N ILE A 30 -13.15 -9.37 -5.11
CA ILE A 30 -14.10 -8.58 -4.33
C ILE A 30 -13.87 -7.11 -4.66
N VAL A 31 -14.93 -6.41 -5.06
CA VAL A 31 -14.92 -4.97 -5.37
C VAL A 31 -15.49 -4.17 -4.22
N GLU A 32 -16.64 -4.59 -3.67
CA GLU A 32 -17.27 -3.97 -2.51
C GLU A 32 -17.54 -5.00 -1.41
N GLY A 33 -17.41 -4.59 -0.15
CA GLY A 33 -17.62 -5.47 0.98
C GLY A 33 -17.15 -4.88 2.31
N LYS A 34 -17.13 -5.71 3.34
CA LYS A 34 -16.76 -5.31 4.70
C LYS A 34 -15.88 -6.35 5.37
N LEU A 35 -14.86 -5.89 6.10
CA LEU A 35 -14.08 -6.69 7.04
C LEU A 35 -14.54 -6.36 8.46
N LEU A 36 -15.00 -7.37 9.21
CA LEU A 36 -15.51 -7.24 10.56
C LEU A 36 -14.54 -7.90 11.55
N CYS A 37 -14.07 -7.15 12.53
CA CYS A 37 -13.23 -7.71 13.59
C CYS A 37 -14.09 -8.46 14.63
N GLY A 38 -13.82 -9.74 14.83
CA GLY A 38 -14.52 -10.57 15.82
C GLY A 38 -14.18 -10.19 17.28
N SER A 39 -13.05 -9.52 17.52
CA SER A 39 -12.58 -9.19 18.87
C SER A 39 -13.05 -7.81 19.34
N CYS A 40 -12.85 -6.75 18.55
CA CYS A 40 -13.20 -5.37 18.94
C CYS A 40 -14.43 -4.81 18.22
N GLY A 41 -15.05 -5.59 17.32
CA GLY A 41 -16.28 -5.19 16.61
C GLY A 41 -16.10 -4.11 15.54
N ARG A 42 -14.86 -3.67 15.26
CA ARG A 42 -14.59 -2.68 14.20
C ARG A 42 -14.96 -3.24 12.83
N ILE A 43 -15.41 -2.34 11.96
CA ILE A 43 -15.80 -2.64 10.58
C ILE A 43 -14.94 -1.77 9.66
N TYR A 44 -14.39 -2.38 8.62
CA TYR A 44 -13.60 -1.73 7.58
C TYR A 44 -14.26 -1.97 6.24
N GLU A 45 -14.57 -0.91 5.52
CA GLU A 45 -15.14 -0.98 4.17
C GLU A 45 -14.09 -1.50 3.18
N ILE A 46 -14.53 -2.22 2.16
CA ILE A 46 -13.76 -2.53 0.96
C ILE A 46 -14.46 -1.77 -0.16
N SER A 47 -13.72 -0.91 -0.86
CA SER A 47 -14.24 -0.19 -2.01
C SER A 47 -13.20 -0.12 -3.11
N ASP A 48 -13.62 -0.24 -4.37
CA ASP A 48 -12.75 -0.44 -5.53
C ASP A 48 -11.81 -1.66 -5.38
N GLY A 49 -12.21 -2.63 -4.55
CA GLY A 49 -11.41 -3.77 -4.17
C GLY A 49 -10.23 -3.46 -3.24
N ILE A 50 -10.21 -2.28 -2.62
CA ILE A 50 -9.19 -1.83 -1.66
C ILE A 50 -9.81 -1.81 -0.25
N PRO A 51 -9.32 -2.63 0.70
CA PRO A 51 -9.75 -2.53 2.10
C PRO A 51 -9.30 -1.21 2.74
N ARG A 52 -10.23 -0.53 3.41
CA ARG A 52 -10.07 0.78 4.06
C ARG A 52 -9.80 0.58 5.56
N MET A 53 -8.57 0.19 5.89
CA MET A 53 -8.15 -0.27 7.21
C MET A 53 -7.43 0.81 8.03
N ILE A 54 -8.02 2.00 8.12
CA ILE A 54 -7.48 3.12 8.90
C ILE A 54 -8.00 3.06 10.35
N ALA A 55 -7.08 3.02 11.31
CA ALA A 55 -7.40 3.17 12.73
C ALA A 55 -7.66 4.66 13.08
N ARG A 56 -8.93 5.09 13.08
CA ARG A 56 -9.33 6.49 13.36
C ARG A 56 -8.76 7.10 14.66
N ASN A 57 -8.40 6.28 15.64
CA ASN A 57 -7.95 6.76 16.95
C ASN A 57 -6.50 7.28 16.97
N PHE A 58 -5.73 7.06 15.90
CA PHE A 58 -4.29 7.37 15.87
C PHE A 58 -3.89 8.38 14.79
N LEU A 59 -4.88 8.99 14.11
CA LEU A 59 -4.65 10.22 13.35
C LEU A 59 -4.47 11.37 14.36
N GLY A 60 -3.26 11.49 14.92
CA GLY A 60 -2.88 12.63 15.74
C GLY A 60 -3.23 13.94 15.02
N PHE A 61 -3.86 14.87 15.76
CA PHE A 61 -4.51 16.07 15.26
C PHE A 61 -3.58 17.14 14.63
N ASN A 62 -2.36 16.77 14.22
CA ASN A 62 -1.41 17.68 13.55
C ASN A 62 -1.34 17.52 12.02
N ASN A 63 -2.08 16.58 11.41
CA ASN A 63 -1.89 16.16 10.01
C ASN A 63 -3.03 16.44 9.03
N ARG A 64 -3.99 17.32 9.33
CA ARG A 64 -5.08 17.62 8.37
C ARG A 64 -4.63 18.49 7.19
N LEU A 65 -3.80 19.50 7.46
CA LEU A 65 -3.14 20.31 6.42
C LEU A 65 -2.14 19.46 5.63
N GLN A 66 -1.34 18.62 6.29
CA GLN A 66 -0.40 17.73 5.61
C GLN A 66 -1.08 16.73 4.68
N ARG A 67 -2.20 16.11 5.07
CA ARG A 67 -2.96 15.21 4.20
C ARG A 67 -3.51 15.93 2.97
N ILE A 68 -4.08 17.12 3.18
CA ILE A 68 -4.54 17.99 2.08
C ILE A 68 -3.37 18.41 1.18
N PHE A 69 -2.21 18.75 1.75
CA PHE A 69 -1.01 19.05 0.97
C PHE A 69 -0.54 17.83 0.20
N TYR A 70 -0.51 16.64 0.79
CA TYR A 70 -0.08 15.40 0.13
C TYR A 70 -1.04 14.99 -1.00
N ASP A 71 -2.35 14.96 -0.75
CA ASP A 71 -3.37 14.63 -1.76
C ASP A 71 -3.40 15.66 -2.91
N PHE A 72 -3.15 16.95 -2.61
CA PHE A 72 -3.13 18.03 -3.60
C PHE A 72 -1.78 18.13 -4.36
N TYR A 73 -0.64 17.84 -3.72
CA TYR A 73 0.70 17.86 -4.34
C TYR A 73 1.05 16.59 -5.11
N ALA A 74 0.45 15.44 -4.77
CA ALA A 74 0.69 14.15 -5.41
C ALA A 74 0.57 14.20 -6.95
N SER A 75 -0.50 14.83 -7.42
CA SER A 75 -0.80 14.96 -8.86
C SER A 75 0.19 15.86 -9.60
N PHE A 76 0.89 16.74 -8.87
CA PHE A 76 1.85 17.69 -9.43
C PHE A 76 3.27 17.12 -9.49
N TYR A 77 3.64 16.24 -8.54
CA TYR A 77 4.97 15.63 -8.46
C TYR A 77 5.30 14.70 -9.64
N ASP A 78 4.43 13.73 -9.97
CA ASP A 78 4.68 12.76 -11.08
C ASP A 78 5.05 13.44 -12.43
N ARG A 79 4.63 14.70 -12.63
CA ARG A 79 4.86 15.45 -13.88
C ARG A 79 6.02 16.45 -13.84
N VAL A 80 6.45 16.87 -12.65
CA VAL A 80 7.48 17.91 -12.46
C VAL A 80 8.81 17.31 -12.01
N GLU A 81 8.80 16.19 -11.28
CA GLU A 81 9.98 15.51 -10.72
C GLU A 81 10.90 14.97 -11.82
N GLY A 82 10.37 14.30 -12.84
CA GLY A 82 11.20 13.78 -13.94
C GLY A 82 12.00 14.85 -14.69
N ARG A 83 11.55 16.13 -14.65
CA ARG A 83 12.27 17.27 -15.26
C ARG A 83 13.21 17.97 -14.28
N PHE A 84 12.91 18.00 -12.99
CA PHE A 84 13.77 18.63 -11.97
C PHE A 84 14.88 17.70 -11.48
N ALA A 85 14.59 16.41 -11.29
CA ALA A 85 15.54 15.39 -10.86
C ALA A 85 16.61 15.13 -11.94
N SER A 86 16.20 15.04 -13.21
CA SER A 86 17.14 14.93 -14.36
C SER A 86 18.05 16.16 -14.50
N LEU A 87 17.55 17.35 -14.17
CA LEU A 87 18.33 18.60 -14.17
C LEU A 87 19.40 18.65 -13.06
N LEU A 88 19.16 17.96 -11.94
CA LEU A 88 20.06 17.86 -10.79
C LEU A 88 20.92 16.59 -10.79
N GLY A 89 20.86 15.76 -11.84
CA GLY A 89 21.63 14.53 -11.96
C GLY A 89 21.14 13.37 -11.08
N PHE A 90 19.92 13.44 -10.56
CA PHE A 90 19.27 12.36 -9.84
C PHE A 90 18.35 11.60 -10.80
N TYR A 91 18.76 10.40 -11.20
CA TYR A 91 17.90 9.49 -11.96
C TYR A 91 17.12 8.64 -10.96
N GLU A 92 15.88 9.04 -10.64
CA GLU A 92 15.04 8.27 -9.71
C GLU A 92 14.88 6.81 -10.12
N GLU A 93 14.85 6.52 -11.42
CA GLU A 93 14.80 5.14 -11.93
C GLU A 93 16.04 4.33 -11.52
N GLU A 94 17.24 4.92 -11.59
CA GLU A 94 18.47 4.27 -11.13
C GLU A 94 18.46 4.07 -9.62
N LEU A 95 17.92 5.03 -8.85
CA LEU A 95 17.79 4.88 -7.41
C LEU A 95 16.82 3.76 -7.05
N ARG A 96 15.65 3.70 -7.70
CA ARG A 96 14.67 2.62 -7.51
C ARG A 96 15.27 1.27 -7.86
N ASP A 97 15.96 1.19 -8.99
CA ASP A 97 16.64 -0.04 -9.41
C ASP A 97 17.68 -0.49 -8.39
N ARG A 98 18.50 0.43 -7.89
CA ARG A 98 19.51 0.15 -6.85
C ARG A 98 18.89 -0.30 -5.54
N VAL A 99 17.87 0.42 -5.05
CA VAL A 99 17.18 0.10 -3.78
C VAL A 99 16.54 -1.27 -3.88
N VAL A 100 15.77 -1.54 -4.93
CA VAL A 100 15.09 -2.82 -5.10
C VAL A 100 16.08 -3.96 -5.32
N SER A 101 17.16 -3.74 -6.07
CA SER A 101 18.19 -4.77 -6.26
C SER A 101 18.91 -5.12 -4.95
N ALA A 102 19.08 -4.15 -4.04
CA ALA A 102 19.69 -4.38 -2.73
C ALA A 102 18.76 -5.15 -1.76
N MET A 103 17.46 -5.26 -2.06
CA MET A 103 16.52 -6.04 -1.23
C MET A 103 16.72 -7.56 -1.37
N ASN A 104 17.51 -8.03 -2.34
CA ASN A 104 17.71 -9.46 -2.60
C ASN A 104 16.38 -10.22 -2.70
N ILE A 105 15.44 -9.69 -3.49
CA ILE A 105 14.14 -10.33 -3.73
C ILE A 105 14.38 -11.59 -4.56
N GLU A 106 13.85 -12.72 -4.10
CA GLU A 106 13.90 -13.99 -4.79
C GLU A 106 12.56 -14.31 -5.48
N LYS A 107 12.58 -15.26 -6.41
CA LYS A 107 11.35 -15.70 -7.08
C LYS A 107 10.40 -16.32 -6.06
N GLY A 108 9.16 -15.82 -6.02
CA GLY A 108 8.12 -16.28 -5.12
C GLY A 108 8.03 -15.50 -3.80
N ASP A 109 9.02 -14.65 -3.49
CA ASP A 109 9.00 -13.79 -2.30
C ASP A 109 7.74 -12.92 -2.26
N TYR A 110 7.19 -12.78 -1.06
CA TYR A 110 6.12 -11.84 -0.75
C TYR A 110 6.71 -10.51 -0.32
N VAL A 111 6.30 -9.43 -0.99
CA VAL A 111 6.83 -8.08 -0.77
C VAL A 111 5.76 -7.18 -0.20
N LEU A 112 6.08 -6.47 0.88
CA LEU A 112 5.29 -5.35 1.38
C LEU A 112 5.97 -4.03 1.04
N GLU A 113 5.25 -3.10 0.44
CA GLU A 113 5.66 -1.70 0.39
C GLU A 113 4.74 -0.84 1.27
N VAL A 114 5.36 -0.18 2.25
CA VAL A 114 4.72 0.83 3.08
C VAL A 114 4.93 2.20 2.45
N CYS A 115 3.84 2.97 2.35
CA CYS A 115 3.79 4.23 1.61
C CYS A 115 4.05 4.03 0.11
N ILE A 116 3.32 3.09 -0.49
CA ILE A 116 3.47 2.72 -1.91
C ILE A 116 3.16 3.87 -2.87
N GLY A 117 2.40 4.88 -2.44
CA GLY A 117 2.02 6.01 -3.28
C GLY A 117 1.34 5.55 -4.56
N THR A 118 1.85 6.02 -5.71
CA THR A 118 1.33 5.66 -7.03
C THR A 118 1.90 4.35 -7.59
N GLY A 119 2.68 3.58 -6.82
CA GLY A 119 3.17 2.26 -7.23
C GLY A 119 4.41 2.25 -8.13
N SER A 120 5.24 3.29 -8.08
CA SER A 120 6.41 3.44 -8.97
C SER A 120 7.48 2.35 -8.81
N ASN A 121 7.54 1.65 -7.68
CA ASN A 121 8.47 0.55 -7.43
C ASN A 121 7.97 -0.82 -7.90
N ILE A 122 6.66 -0.99 -8.15
CA ILE A 122 6.05 -2.25 -8.61
C ILE A 122 6.79 -2.88 -9.82
N PRO A 123 7.10 -2.15 -10.91
CA PRO A 123 7.79 -2.75 -12.05
C PRO A 123 9.19 -3.27 -11.70
N TYR A 124 9.84 -2.71 -10.68
CA TYR A 124 11.16 -3.13 -10.23
C TYR A 124 11.09 -4.40 -9.40
N TYR A 125 10.10 -4.55 -8.50
CA TYR A 125 9.88 -5.83 -7.81
C TYR A 125 9.53 -6.95 -8.79
N ARG A 126 8.71 -6.64 -9.81
CA ARG A 126 8.27 -7.61 -10.82
C ARG A 126 9.39 -8.11 -11.73
N LYS A 127 10.58 -7.49 -11.71
CA LYS A 127 11.79 -8.06 -12.34
C LYS A 127 12.26 -9.35 -11.64
N TYR A 128 11.94 -9.49 -10.35
CA TYR A 128 12.52 -10.52 -9.48
C TYR A 128 11.50 -11.57 -9.00
N THR A 129 10.28 -11.15 -8.65
CA THR A 129 9.26 -12.04 -8.09
C THR A 129 7.93 -12.00 -8.84
N ASP A 130 7.32 -13.17 -9.00
CA ASP A 130 5.91 -13.39 -9.37
C ASP A 130 5.00 -13.58 -8.13
N GLY A 131 5.57 -13.54 -6.93
CA GLY A 131 4.89 -13.62 -5.64
C GLY A 131 3.97 -12.43 -5.36
N LEU A 132 3.31 -12.49 -4.21
CA LEU A 132 2.38 -11.45 -3.77
C LEU A 132 3.12 -10.15 -3.47
N ILE A 133 2.67 -9.04 -4.05
CA ILE A 133 3.10 -7.70 -3.64
C ILE A 133 1.90 -7.01 -2.99
N VAL A 134 2.07 -6.56 -1.75
CA VAL A 134 1.08 -5.76 -1.05
C VAL A 134 1.59 -4.35 -0.89
N GLY A 135 0.79 -3.37 -1.32
CA GLY A 135 1.06 -1.96 -1.13
C GLY A 135 0.11 -1.34 -0.13
N ILE A 136 0.63 -0.57 0.82
CA ILE A 136 -0.20 0.24 1.69
C ILE A 136 0.10 1.74 1.55
N ASP A 137 -0.94 2.54 1.62
CA ASP A 137 -0.83 4.00 1.70
C ASP A 137 -2.02 4.56 2.51
N ILE A 138 -1.85 5.76 3.07
CA ILE A 138 -2.93 6.45 3.77
C ILE A 138 -3.85 7.20 2.80
N SER A 139 -3.31 7.66 1.67
CA SER A 139 -4.03 8.42 0.65
C SER A 139 -4.84 7.49 -0.24
N GLU A 140 -6.14 7.75 -0.35
CA GLU A 140 -7.02 6.99 -1.21
C GLU A 140 -6.73 7.30 -2.69
N GLU A 141 -6.44 8.56 -2.98
CA GLU A 141 -6.12 9.10 -4.30
C GLU A 141 -4.86 8.45 -4.88
N MET A 142 -3.80 8.32 -4.08
CA MET A 142 -2.57 7.62 -4.47
C MET A 142 -2.84 6.16 -4.84
N LEU A 143 -3.62 5.46 -4.00
CA LEU A 143 -3.97 4.07 -4.25
C LEU A 143 -4.87 3.89 -5.48
N LYS A 144 -5.74 4.85 -5.79
CA LYS A 144 -6.52 4.85 -7.05
C LYS A 144 -5.60 4.95 -8.26
N ILE A 145 -4.63 5.87 -8.25
CA ILE A 145 -3.63 5.99 -9.33
C ILE A 145 -2.81 4.70 -9.45
N CYS A 146 -2.37 4.14 -8.32
CA CYS A 146 -1.64 2.87 -8.29
C CYS A 146 -2.47 1.72 -8.88
N LEU A 147 -3.73 1.60 -8.48
CA LEU A 147 -4.65 0.58 -8.99
C LEU A 147 -4.86 0.71 -10.50
N ASP A 148 -4.99 1.93 -11.01
CA ASP A 148 -5.11 2.19 -12.44
C ASP A 148 -3.85 1.79 -13.20
N LYS A 149 -2.66 2.07 -12.66
CA LYS A 149 -1.38 1.61 -13.23
C LYS A 149 -1.31 0.07 -13.23
N VAL A 150 -1.64 -0.57 -12.11
CA VAL A 150 -1.68 -2.04 -11.99
C VAL A 150 -2.58 -2.66 -13.07
N LYS A 151 -3.80 -2.13 -13.24
CA LYS A 151 -4.74 -2.59 -14.28
C LYS A 151 -4.20 -2.32 -15.69
N ARG A 152 -3.69 -1.11 -15.95
CA ARG A 152 -3.18 -0.70 -17.28
C ARG A 152 -2.00 -1.53 -17.74
N TYR A 153 -1.07 -1.83 -16.84
CA TYR A 153 0.14 -2.59 -17.16
C TYR A 153 -0.03 -4.11 -16.98
N GLY A 154 -1.18 -4.57 -16.48
CA GLY A 154 -1.48 -5.99 -16.34
C GLY A 154 -0.63 -6.70 -15.28
N TRP A 155 -0.20 -5.99 -14.22
CA TRP A 155 0.56 -6.61 -13.14
C TRP A 155 -0.35 -7.50 -12.29
N GLY A 156 -0.08 -8.81 -12.30
CA GLY A 156 -0.78 -9.79 -11.45
C GLY A 156 -0.28 -9.79 -10.00
N ASN A 157 -1.00 -10.47 -9.11
CA ASN A 157 -0.64 -10.68 -7.70
C ASN A 157 -0.28 -9.40 -6.93
N ILE A 158 -0.97 -8.30 -7.23
CA ILE A 158 -0.87 -7.03 -6.51
C ILE A 158 -2.13 -6.83 -5.68
N GLU A 159 -1.97 -6.54 -4.39
CA GLU A 159 -3.05 -6.14 -3.51
C GLU A 159 -2.74 -4.78 -2.88
N LEU A 160 -3.74 -3.92 -2.78
CA LEU A 160 -3.61 -2.58 -2.22
C LEU A 160 -4.52 -2.44 -1.01
N ILE A 161 -4.04 -1.78 0.04
CA ILE A 161 -4.79 -1.57 1.28
C ILE A 161 -4.59 -0.11 1.71
N GLN A 162 -5.69 0.58 2.00
CA GLN A 162 -5.56 1.88 2.63
C GLN A 162 -5.33 1.69 4.13
N SER A 163 -4.14 2.07 4.62
CA SER A 163 -3.78 1.91 6.03
C SER A 163 -2.70 2.90 6.47
N CYS A 164 -2.48 2.95 7.78
CA CYS A 164 -1.44 3.78 8.39
C CYS A 164 -0.17 2.94 8.60
N ALA A 165 0.99 3.51 8.27
CA ALA A 165 2.28 2.85 8.42
C ALA A 165 2.62 2.48 9.89
N GLU A 166 2.09 3.23 10.86
CA GLU A 166 2.27 2.95 12.29
C GLU A 166 1.47 1.73 12.78
N TYR A 167 0.42 1.32 12.06
CA TYR A 167 -0.51 0.25 12.48
C TYR A 167 -0.84 -0.68 11.30
N LEU A 168 0.13 -1.53 10.96
CA LEU A 168 0.01 -2.46 9.86
C LEU A 168 -1.10 -3.50 10.10
N PRO A 169 -2.02 -3.73 9.14
CA PRO A 169 -3.14 -4.65 9.29
C PRO A 169 -2.76 -6.11 8.95
N PHE A 170 -1.52 -6.53 9.24
CA PHE A 170 -1.00 -7.84 8.84
C PHE A 170 -0.70 -8.71 10.05
N LYS A 171 -0.95 -10.01 9.89
CA LYS A 171 -0.42 -11.04 10.78
C LYS A 171 1.12 -11.03 10.72
N PRO A 172 1.82 -11.53 11.76
CA PRO A 172 3.28 -11.60 11.75
C PRO A 172 3.78 -12.59 10.69
N ASN A 173 5.02 -12.37 10.22
CA ASN A 173 5.79 -13.30 9.37
C ASN A 173 5.13 -13.65 8.03
N ILE A 174 4.50 -12.67 7.36
CA ILE A 174 3.87 -12.88 6.05
C ILE A 174 4.78 -12.49 4.89
N PHE A 175 5.59 -11.44 5.06
CA PHE A 175 6.39 -10.86 3.99
C PHE A 175 7.85 -11.24 4.15
N ASP A 176 8.45 -11.68 3.06
CA ASP A 176 9.88 -11.99 2.98
C ASP A 176 10.71 -10.71 2.87
N ARG A 177 10.15 -9.67 2.23
CA ARG A 177 10.81 -8.38 2.01
C ARG A 177 9.86 -7.24 2.30
N VAL A 178 10.39 -6.18 2.91
CA VAL A 178 9.64 -4.97 3.22
C VAL A 178 10.44 -3.75 2.75
N LEU A 179 9.79 -2.88 1.98
CA LEU A 179 10.29 -1.54 1.69
C LEU A 179 9.41 -0.50 2.38
N ILE A 180 10.03 0.51 2.96
CA ILE A 180 9.34 1.73 3.40
C ILE A 180 9.85 2.87 2.50
N GLY A 181 9.03 3.27 1.52
CA GLY A 181 9.37 4.30 0.55
C GLY A 181 8.95 5.69 1.02
N GLY A 182 9.83 6.69 0.91
CA GLY A 182 9.45 8.12 1.07
C GLY A 182 8.97 8.59 2.46
N ALA A 183 8.93 7.72 3.47
CA ALA A 183 8.23 7.99 4.73
C ALA A 183 9.11 8.30 5.95
N ILE A 184 10.45 8.13 5.88
CA ILE A 184 11.33 8.30 7.05
C ILE A 184 11.22 9.71 7.68
N SER A 185 10.76 10.71 6.93
CA SER A 185 10.57 12.08 7.43
C SER A 185 9.19 12.36 8.08
N TYR A 186 8.26 11.40 8.13
CA TYR A 186 6.85 11.66 8.45
C TYR A 186 6.26 10.78 9.57
N PHE A 187 7.07 9.96 10.23
CA PHE A 187 6.61 9.21 11.40
C PHE A 187 6.50 10.13 12.62
N SER A 188 5.38 10.04 13.32
CA SER A 188 5.18 10.75 14.59
C SER A 188 6.14 10.24 15.67
N ASP A 189 6.55 8.97 15.55
CA ASP A 189 7.53 8.29 16.36
C ASP A 189 8.26 7.24 15.49
N PRO A 190 9.54 7.46 15.13
CA PRO A 190 10.29 6.53 14.29
C PRO A 190 10.83 5.29 15.04
N GLY A 191 10.57 5.18 16.35
CA GLY A 191 11.11 4.13 17.23
C GLY A 191 12.19 4.62 18.17
#